data_AF-A0A851NV98-F1
#
_entry.id   AF-A0A851NV98-F1
#
_cell.length_a   1.000
_cell.length_b   1.000
_cell.length_c   1.000
_cell.angle_alpha   90.00
_cell.angle_beta   90.00
_cell.angle_gamma   90.00
#
_symmetry.space_group_name_H-M   'P 1'
#
loop_
_entity.id
_entity.type
_entity.pdbx_description
1 polymer ?
#
loop_
_entity_poly.entity_id
_entity_poly.type
_entity_poly.pdbx_seq_one_letter_code
_entity_poly.pdbx_strand_id
1 'polypeptide(L)'
;MQCRPAGCPFGQVCTLHDGVRACKEQPGRCTLVPSSRFVSFDGATGATTAAGTYVVASLGDPRHPHWFRLLGDVAEVEDRPLAVALHLFSQAAFVTVKRDKKLWVNGIPTSIPAQISDRLSISQSQNSIFITQNPHLNISLTPSGEVTVTVTKELRGGLGGICGDYDGDAANDFRGPDGKLVANFGAMTQIWRAPDFTA
;
A
#
# COMPACT_ATOMS: atom_id res chain seq x y z
N MET A 1 18.91 40.09 11.37
CA MET A 1 18.34 38.72 11.32
C MET A 1 17.65 38.55 9.98
N GLN A 2 17.83 37.42 9.32
CA GLN A 2 17.26 37.18 7.99
C GLN A 2 16.37 35.93 8.09
N CYS A 3 15.06 36.12 7.94
CA CYS A 3 14.12 35.01 7.91
C CYS A 3 14.40 34.17 6.67
N ARG A 4 14.55 32.86 6.87
CA ARG A 4 14.61 31.87 5.79
C ARG A 4 13.28 31.12 5.74
N PRO A 5 12.82 30.73 4.54
CA PRO A 5 11.70 29.80 4.42
C PRO A 5 12.00 28.52 5.21
N ALA A 6 11.13 28.17 6.15
CA ALA A 6 11.21 26.93 6.90
C ALA A 6 10.05 26.02 6.45
N GLY A 7 10.41 24.85 5.94
CA GLY A 7 9.47 23.76 5.63
C GLY A 7 9.56 22.66 6.67
N CYS A 8 8.54 21.82 6.72
CA CYS A 8 8.61 20.61 7.53
C CYS A 8 9.46 19.53 6.83
N PRO A 9 10.17 18.68 7.60
CA PRO A 9 10.82 17.50 7.07
C PRO A 9 9.86 16.57 6.31
N PHE A 10 10.39 15.68 5.47
CA PHE A 10 9.61 14.67 4.77
C PHE A 10 8.73 13.86 5.73
N GLY A 11 7.48 13.62 5.31
CA GLY A 11 6.47 12.93 6.11
C GLY A 11 5.84 13.80 7.20
N GLN A 12 6.09 15.11 7.23
CA GLN A 12 5.45 16.02 8.18
C GLN A 12 4.71 17.16 7.47
N VAL A 13 3.58 17.57 8.06
CA VAL A 13 2.78 18.70 7.58
C VAL A 13 2.80 19.81 8.63
N CYS A 14 2.90 21.05 8.18
CA CYS A 14 2.83 22.22 9.04
C CYS A 14 1.39 22.38 9.56
N THR A 15 1.22 22.31 10.86
CA THR A 15 -0.06 22.44 11.56
C THR A 15 0.00 23.60 12.55
N LEU A 16 -1.15 24.23 12.81
CA LEU A 16 -1.27 25.28 13.81
C LEU A 16 -1.79 24.66 15.11
N HIS A 17 -0.99 24.70 16.16
CA HIS A 17 -1.37 24.28 17.51
C HIS A 17 -1.15 25.47 18.45
N ASP A 18 -2.24 25.95 19.07
CA ASP A 18 -2.24 27.08 20.00
C ASP A 18 -1.54 28.35 19.47
N GLY A 19 -1.73 28.65 18.18
CA GLY A 19 -1.12 29.81 17.52
C GLY A 19 0.33 29.63 17.10
N VAL A 20 0.95 28.49 17.39
CA VAL A 20 2.32 28.15 16.99
C VAL A 20 2.30 27.14 15.84
N ARG A 21 3.12 27.40 14.81
CA ARG A 21 3.32 26.46 13.70
C ARG A 21 4.25 25.33 14.15
N ALA A 22 3.77 24.10 14.06
CA ALA A 22 4.54 22.90 14.39
C ALA A 22 4.40 21.86 13.27
N CYS A 23 5.48 21.12 13.02
CA CYS A 23 5.46 20.04 12.06
C CYS A 23 4.90 18.78 12.71
N LYS A 24 3.83 18.25 12.13
CA LYS A 24 3.13 17.06 12.60
C LYS A 24 3.34 15.90 11.63
N GLU A 25 3.81 14.78 12.16
CA GLU A 25 3.97 13.52 11.44
C GLU A 25 2.68 13.13 10.71
N GLN A 26 2.84 12.70 9.46
CA GLN A 26 1.81 12.12 8.62
C GLN A 26 2.18 10.67 8.30
N PRO A 27 1.18 9.78 8.23
CA PRO A 27 1.39 8.45 7.67
C PRO A 27 1.88 8.52 6.22
N GLY A 28 2.76 7.59 5.83
CA GLY A 28 3.08 7.36 4.43
C GLY A 28 1.87 6.81 3.72
N ARG A 29 1.56 7.32 2.52
CA ARG A 29 0.37 6.91 1.75
C ARG A 29 0.73 6.61 0.31
N CYS A 30 0.52 5.36 -0.10
CA CYS A 30 0.57 4.93 -1.49
C CYS A 30 -0.87 4.75 -2.03
N THR A 31 -1.10 5.10 -3.29
CA THR A 31 -2.41 4.95 -3.95
C THR A 31 -2.24 4.36 -5.35
N LEU A 32 -2.98 3.30 -5.64
CA LEU A 32 -3.05 2.65 -6.94
C LEU A 32 -4.49 2.68 -7.44
N VAL A 33 -4.72 3.42 -8.53
CA VAL A 33 -5.91 3.34 -9.37
C VAL A 33 -5.46 2.77 -10.72
N PRO A 34 -5.67 1.46 -10.98
CA PRO A 34 -5.13 0.81 -12.17
C PRO A 34 -5.47 1.58 -13.46
N SER A 35 -4.46 1.71 -14.33
CA SER A 35 -4.48 2.48 -15.59
C SER A 35 -4.87 3.96 -15.54
N SER A 36 -5.10 4.52 -14.35
CA SER A 36 -5.40 5.95 -14.20
C SER A 36 -4.30 6.70 -13.48
N ARG A 37 -3.99 6.30 -12.24
CA ARG A 37 -3.10 7.07 -11.37
C ARG A 37 -2.44 6.16 -10.35
N PHE A 38 -1.13 6.23 -10.31
CA PHE A 38 -0.32 5.69 -9.22
C PHE A 38 0.41 6.83 -8.50
N VAL A 39 0.51 6.72 -7.17
CA VAL A 39 1.35 7.56 -6.31
C VAL A 39 2.02 6.64 -5.28
N SER A 40 3.35 6.63 -5.23
CA SER A 40 4.15 5.89 -4.24
C SER A 40 4.06 6.54 -2.85
N PHE A 41 4.75 5.97 -1.86
CA PHE A 41 4.85 6.57 -0.54
C PHE A 41 5.58 7.92 -0.52
N ASP A 42 6.59 8.12 -1.38
CA ASP A 42 7.39 9.35 -1.43
C ASP A 42 6.92 10.34 -2.51
N GLY A 43 5.94 9.92 -3.31
CA GLY A 43 5.24 10.80 -4.26
C GLY A 43 5.64 10.61 -5.73
N ALA A 44 6.44 9.60 -6.06
CA ALA A 44 6.64 9.17 -7.44
C ALA A 44 5.29 8.81 -8.07
N THR A 45 5.08 9.24 -9.31
CA THR A 45 3.80 9.06 -10.01
C THR A 45 3.98 8.31 -11.31
N GLY A 46 2.91 7.65 -11.75
CA GLY A 46 2.90 6.96 -13.01
C GLY A 46 1.50 6.54 -13.44
N ALA A 47 1.42 6.00 -14.64
CA ALA A 47 0.21 5.39 -15.19
C ALA A 47 0.58 4.08 -15.87
N THR A 48 -0.43 3.20 -15.99
CA THR A 48 -0.39 1.84 -16.53
C THR A 48 -0.12 0.73 -15.52
N THR A 49 -1.08 -0.19 -15.44
CA THR A 49 -0.96 -1.49 -14.80
C THR A 49 -1.72 -2.45 -15.70
N ALA A 50 -1.03 -3.43 -16.27
CA ALA A 50 -1.67 -4.48 -17.05
C ALA A 50 -2.41 -5.45 -16.10
N ALA A 51 -3.14 -6.41 -16.67
CA ALA A 51 -3.69 -7.50 -15.88
C ALA A 51 -2.57 -8.35 -15.24
N GLY A 52 -2.88 -8.89 -14.06
CA GLY A 52 -2.08 -9.82 -13.29
C GLY A 52 -1.96 -9.43 -11.82
N THR A 53 -1.18 -10.21 -11.08
CA THR A 53 -0.98 -10.03 -9.65
C THR A 53 0.40 -9.43 -9.36
N TYR A 54 0.42 -8.41 -8.51
CA TYR A 54 1.61 -7.60 -8.22
C TYR A 54 1.85 -7.50 -6.72
N VAL A 55 3.12 -7.44 -6.31
CA VAL A 55 3.50 -7.06 -4.95
C VAL A 55 3.27 -5.55 -4.80
N VAL A 56 2.19 -5.17 -4.12
CA VAL A 56 1.82 -3.77 -3.91
C VAL A 56 2.77 -3.12 -2.90
N ALA A 57 2.92 -3.77 -1.75
CA ALA A 57 3.84 -3.37 -0.70
C ALA A 57 4.25 -4.60 0.12
N SER A 58 5.49 -4.64 0.58
CA SER A 58 6.01 -5.70 1.44
C SER A 58 7.02 -5.13 2.42
N LEU A 59 7.06 -5.66 3.64
CA LEU A 59 8.15 -5.38 4.56
C LEU A 59 9.30 -6.36 4.29
N GLY A 60 10.53 -5.85 4.22
CA GLY A 60 11.69 -6.61 3.76
C GLY A 60 12.14 -7.75 4.67
N ASP A 61 12.03 -7.61 6.00
CA ASP A 61 12.42 -8.67 6.96
C ASP A 61 11.21 -9.55 7.34
N PRO A 62 11.15 -10.82 6.89
CA PRO A 62 10.07 -11.76 7.24
C PRO A 62 9.96 -12.08 8.73
N ARG A 63 11.02 -11.81 9.50
CA ARG A 63 11.05 -12.05 10.96
C ARG A 63 10.51 -10.87 11.75
N HIS A 64 10.23 -9.74 11.10
CA HIS A 64 9.67 -8.58 11.78
C HIS A 64 8.28 -8.94 12.36
N PRO A 65 7.96 -8.54 13.61
CA PRO A 65 6.68 -8.89 14.26
C PRO A 65 5.46 -8.29 13.53
N HIS A 66 5.69 -7.26 12.72
CA HIS A 66 4.67 -6.61 11.89
C HIS A 66 4.90 -6.86 10.40
N TRP A 67 5.61 -7.93 10.06
CA TRP A 67 5.83 -8.31 8.68
C TRP A 67 4.51 -8.49 7.93
N PHE A 68 4.53 -8.07 6.67
CA PHE A 68 3.46 -8.33 5.72
C PHE A 68 3.99 -8.37 4.29
N ARG A 69 3.25 -9.04 3.43
CA ARG A 69 3.36 -8.95 1.97
C ARG A 69 1.95 -8.80 1.40
N LEU A 70 1.68 -7.65 0.78
CA LEU A 70 0.40 -7.33 0.15
C LEU A 70 0.51 -7.53 -1.35
N LEU A 71 -0.33 -8.41 -1.88
CA LEU A 71 -0.53 -8.57 -3.31
C LEU A 71 -1.84 -7.90 -3.74
N GLY A 72 -1.82 -7.31 -4.93
CA GLY A 72 -3.00 -6.78 -5.61
C GLY A 72 -3.21 -7.51 -6.92
N ASP A 73 -4.39 -8.08 -7.09
CA ASP A 73 -4.81 -8.75 -8.33
C ASP A 73 -5.59 -7.77 -9.20
N VAL A 74 -5.09 -7.52 -10.40
CA VAL A 74 -5.67 -6.60 -11.38
C VAL A 74 -6.21 -7.40 -12.56
N ALA A 75 -7.49 -7.22 -12.88
CA ALA A 75 -8.15 -7.88 -14.01
C ALA A 75 -8.89 -6.88 -14.88
N GLU A 76 -9.07 -7.22 -16.16
CA GLU A 76 -9.94 -6.47 -17.07
C GLU A 76 -11.41 -6.69 -16.69
N VAL A 77 -12.11 -5.60 -16.38
CA VAL A 77 -13.53 -5.58 -16.06
C VAL A 77 -14.16 -4.46 -16.86
N GLU A 78 -15.08 -4.81 -17.78
CA GLU A 78 -15.75 -3.82 -18.65
C GLU A 78 -14.74 -2.94 -19.41
N ASP A 79 -13.74 -3.57 -20.03
CA ASP A 79 -12.64 -2.94 -20.78
C ASP A 79 -11.80 -1.92 -19.97
N ARG A 80 -11.79 -2.08 -18.65
CA ARG A 80 -10.95 -1.32 -17.73
C ARG A 80 -10.23 -2.27 -16.77
N PRO A 81 -8.90 -2.13 -16.58
CA PRO A 81 -8.22 -2.87 -15.54
C PRO A 81 -8.61 -2.30 -14.18
N LEU A 82 -8.96 -3.19 -13.25
CA LEU A 82 -9.36 -2.85 -11.88
C LEU A 82 -8.71 -3.82 -10.90
N ALA A 83 -8.38 -3.34 -9.70
CA ALA A 83 -8.00 -4.22 -8.61
C ALA A 83 -9.24 -5.00 -8.15
N VAL A 84 -9.25 -6.31 -8.38
CA VAL A 84 -10.39 -7.19 -8.10
C VAL A 84 -10.22 -7.97 -6.79
N ALA A 85 -8.98 -8.14 -6.34
CA ALA A 85 -8.67 -8.76 -5.06
C ALA A 85 -7.39 -8.19 -4.43
N LEU A 86 -7.32 -8.30 -3.11
CA LEU A 86 -6.12 -8.10 -2.32
C LEU A 86 -5.81 -9.38 -1.56
N HIS A 87 -4.53 -9.76 -1.52
CA HIS A 87 -4.04 -10.90 -0.76
C HIS A 87 -2.99 -10.42 0.22
N LEU A 88 -3.28 -10.51 1.51
CA LEU A 88 -2.35 -10.13 2.58
C LEU A 88 -1.77 -11.38 3.22
N PHE A 89 -0.46 -11.55 3.10
CA PHE A 89 0.32 -12.43 3.94
C PHE A 89 0.80 -11.66 5.16
N SER A 90 0.63 -12.23 6.35
CA SER A 90 1.09 -11.68 7.62
C SER A 90 1.52 -12.80 8.56
N GLN A 91 2.11 -12.46 9.70
CA GLN A 91 2.41 -13.43 10.76
C GLN A 91 1.16 -14.11 11.34
N ALA A 92 0.00 -13.44 11.30
CA ALA A 92 -1.23 -13.92 11.93
C ALA A 92 -2.06 -14.81 11.00
N ALA A 93 -2.16 -14.44 9.73
CA ALA A 93 -2.99 -15.14 8.75
C ALA A 93 -2.63 -14.78 7.32
N PHE A 94 -3.11 -15.61 6.40
CA PHE A 94 -3.31 -15.28 5.00
C PHE A 94 -4.75 -14.80 4.78
N VAL A 95 -4.92 -13.61 4.24
CA VAL A 95 -6.23 -12.98 4.02
C VAL A 95 -6.42 -12.69 2.54
N THR A 96 -7.53 -13.13 1.97
CA THR A 96 -7.98 -12.72 0.64
C THR A 96 -9.25 -11.91 0.76
N VAL A 97 -9.24 -10.69 0.23
CA VAL A 97 -10.42 -9.82 0.14
C VAL A 97 -10.67 -9.53 -1.34
N LYS A 98 -11.89 -9.79 -1.79
CA LYS A 98 -12.33 -9.41 -3.14
C LYS A 98 -13.15 -8.13 -3.12
N ARG A 99 -13.13 -7.41 -4.25
CA ARG A 99 -13.92 -6.18 -4.47
C ARG A 99 -15.43 -6.40 -4.30
N ASP A 100 -15.92 -7.63 -4.53
CA ASP A 100 -17.30 -8.05 -4.29
C ASP A 100 -17.61 -8.41 -2.82
N LYS A 101 -16.74 -8.00 -1.88
CA LYS A 101 -16.87 -8.16 -0.42
C LYS A 101 -16.81 -9.60 0.09
N LYS A 102 -16.30 -10.53 -0.73
CA LYS A 102 -15.97 -11.87 -0.26
C LYS A 102 -14.63 -11.87 0.45
N LEU A 103 -14.58 -12.51 1.61
CA LEU A 103 -13.41 -12.63 2.47
C LEU A 103 -13.08 -14.12 2.68
N TRP A 104 -11.79 -14.45 2.60
CA TRP A 104 -11.24 -15.72 3.05
C TRP A 104 -10.10 -15.46 4.03
N VAL A 105 -10.07 -16.25 5.10
CA VAL A 105 -8.99 -16.26 6.09
C VAL A 105 -8.43 -17.68 6.12
N ASN A 106 -7.15 -17.83 5.79
CA ASN A 106 -6.47 -19.13 5.66
C ASN A 106 -7.24 -20.12 4.77
N GLY A 107 -7.83 -19.62 3.67
CA GLY A 107 -8.62 -20.41 2.72
C GLY A 107 -10.07 -20.67 3.13
N ILE A 108 -10.50 -20.25 4.33
CA ILE A 108 -11.87 -20.47 4.82
C ILE A 108 -12.74 -19.22 4.53
N PRO A 109 -13.87 -19.36 3.81
CA PRO A 109 -14.81 -18.26 3.62
C PRO A 109 -15.28 -17.68 4.96
N THR A 110 -15.22 -16.36 5.11
CA THR A 110 -15.53 -15.64 6.36
C THR A 110 -16.38 -14.39 6.05
N SER A 111 -17.22 -13.95 6.99
CA SER A 111 -18.00 -12.72 6.86
C SER A 111 -17.23 -11.48 7.33
N ILE A 112 -17.55 -10.32 6.75
CA ILE A 112 -17.05 -9.01 7.19
C ILE A 112 -18.11 -8.38 8.12
N PRO A 113 -17.75 -7.77 9.27
CA PRO A 113 -16.39 -7.59 9.80
C PRO A 113 -15.81 -8.87 10.43
N ALA A 114 -14.48 -8.96 10.48
CA ALA A 114 -13.76 -10.05 11.10
C ALA A 114 -12.57 -9.54 11.92
N GLN A 115 -12.47 -9.99 13.17
CA GLN A 115 -11.27 -9.84 14.00
C GLN A 115 -10.45 -11.13 13.90
N ILE A 116 -9.28 -11.09 13.27
CA ILE A 116 -8.47 -12.28 13.00
C ILE A 116 -7.45 -12.52 14.13
N SER A 117 -6.90 -11.44 14.70
CA SER A 117 -6.03 -11.47 15.88
C SER A 117 -6.17 -10.17 16.65
N ASP A 118 -5.43 -9.97 17.74
CA ASP A 118 -5.42 -8.71 18.50
C ASP A 118 -5.04 -7.48 17.65
N ARG A 119 -4.35 -7.69 16.52
CA ARG A 119 -3.84 -6.61 15.67
C ARG A 119 -4.38 -6.62 14.25
N LEU A 120 -4.84 -7.76 13.74
CA LEU A 120 -5.34 -7.90 12.36
C LEU A 120 -6.87 -7.97 12.33
N SER A 121 -7.49 -7.04 11.62
CA SER A 121 -8.95 -7.00 11.42
C SER A 121 -9.35 -6.56 10.02
N ILE A 122 -10.53 -7.01 9.59
CA ILE A 122 -11.17 -6.62 8.34
C ILE A 122 -12.50 -5.95 8.70
N SER A 123 -12.72 -4.76 8.15
CA SER A 123 -13.96 -4.01 8.33
C SER A 123 -14.47 -3.45 7.02
N GLN A 124 -15.69 -2.90 7.03
CA GLN A 124 -16.29 -2.22 5.90
C GLN A 124 -16.81 -0.86 6.34
N SER A 125 -16.55 0.17 5.54
CA SER A 125 -17.13 1.49 5.72
C SER A 125 -17.34 2.14 4.35
N GLN A 126 -18.47 2.83 4.15
CA GLN A 126 -18.78 3.55 2.89
C GLN A 126 -18.53 2.71 1.62
N ASN A 127 -18.97 1.43 1.64
CA ASN A 127 -18.73 0.43 0.58
C ASN A 127 -17.27 0.05 0.28
N SER A 128 -16.30 0.59 1.00
CA SER A 128 -14.91 0.17 0.91
C SER A 128 -14.59 -0.86 1.99
N ILE A 129 -13.66 -1.76 1.68
CA ILE A 129 -13.16 -2.77 2.61
C ILE A 129 -11.83 -2.29 3.16
N PHE A 130 -11.62 -2.45 4.47
CA PHE A 130 -10.40 -2.06 5.15
C PHE A 130 -9.75 -3.27 5.79
N ILE A 131 -8.45 -3.47 5.54
CA ILE A 131 -7.59 -4.43 6.22
C ILE A 131 -6.66 -3.64 7.13
N THR A 132 -6.75 -3.85 8.44
CA THR A 132 -5.96 -3.12 9.43
C THR A 132 -5.05 -4.08 10.18
N GLN A 133 -3.75 -3.82 10.15
CA GLN A 133 -2.74 -4.44 11.00
C GLN A 133 -2.14 -3.37 11.92
N ASN A 134 -2.78 -3.20 13.08
CA ASN A 134 -2.53 -2.12 14.03
C ASN A 134 -1.14 -2.24 14.71
N PRO A 135 -0.35 -1.15 14.86
CA PRO A 135 -0.61 0.22 14.42
C PRO A 135 -0.03 0.61 13.06
N HIS A 136 0.67 -0.29 12.38
CA HIS A 136 1.60 0.10 11.33
C HIS A 136 1.03 0.10 9.91
N LEU A 137 -0.08 -0.58 9.66
CA LEU A 137 -0.59 -0.80 8.30
C LEU A 137 -2.11 -0.70 8.25
N ASN A 138 -2.61 0.12 7.32
CA ASN A 138 -4.01 0.18 6.93
C ASN A 138 -4.11 0.12 5.41
N ILE A 139 -4.97 -0.76 4.90
CA ILE A 139 -5.19 -0.97 3.48
C ILE A 139 -6.67 -0.79 3.20
N SER A 140 -7.02 -0.04 2.15
CA SER A 140 -8.40 0.05 1.68
C SER A 140 -8.55 -0.39 0.23
N LEU A 141 -9.63 -1.11 -0.06
CA LEU A 141 -10.09 -1.42 -1.41
C LEU A 141 -11.48 -0.84 -1.63
N THR A 142 -11.61 0.04 -2.63
CA THR A 142 -12.90 0.64 -2.99
C THR A 142 -13.64 -0.19 -4.04
N PRO A 143 -14.96 0.02 -4.22
CA PRO A 143 -15.71 -0.59 -5.33
C PRO A 143 -15.19 -0.21 -6.72
N SER A 144 -14.52 0.93 -6.86
CA SER A 144 -13.88 1.37 -8.10
C SER A 144 -12.51 0.73 -8.33
N GLY A 145 -12.06 -0.19 -7.48
CA GLY A 145 -10.76 -0.85 -7.60
C GLY A 145 -9.58 0.04 -7.22
N GLU A 146 -9.81 1.13 -6.49
CA GLU A 146 -8.72 1.91 -5.90
C GLU A 146 -8.19 1.18 -4.67
N VAL A 147 -6.86 1.01 -4.64
CA VAL A 147 -6.13 0.48 -3.51
C VAL A 147 -5.36 1.63 -2.85
N THR A 148 -5.56 1.82 -1.56
CA THR A 148 -4.73 2.72 -0.75
C THR A 148 -3.99 1.89 0.29
N VAL A 149 -2.69 2.12 0.42
CA VAL A 149 -1.87 1.59 1.51
C VAL A 149 -1.38 2.77 2.35
N THR A 150 -1.63 2.71 3.66
CA THR A 150 -1.16 3.69 4.62
C THR A 150 -0.28 3.00 5.64
N VAL A 151 0.91 3.55 5.87
CA VAL A 151 1.91 3.02 6.80
C VAL A 151 2.38 4.08 7.79
N THR A 152 2.77 3.66 8.97
CA THR A 152 3.41 4.58 9.94
C THR A 152 4.89 4.73 9.64
N LYS A 153 5.51 5.78 10.20
CA LYS A 153 6.93 6.12 9.97
C LYS A 153 7.92 5.05 10.44
N GLU A 154 7.50 4.15 11.32
CA GLU A 154 8.35 3.06 11.82
C GLU A 154 8.71 2.05 10.73
N LEU A 155 7.99 2.04 9.60
CA LEU A 155 8.29 1.18 8.45
C LEU A 155 9.14 1.87 7.38
N ARG A 156 9.55 3.12 7.58
CA ARG A 156 10.34 3.93 6.64
C ARG A 156 11.64 3.22 6.24
N GLY A 157 11.92 3.16 4.94
CA GLY A 157 13.11 2.50 4.37
C GLY A 157 13.17 0.98 4.52
N GLY A 158 12.13 0.36 5.10
CA GLY A 158 12.04 -1.10 5.25
C GLY A 158 11.09 -1.76 4.24
N LEU A 159 10.43 -0.95 3.40
CA LEU A 159 9.42 -1.41 2.46
C LEU A 159 10.01 -1.72 1.08
N GLY A 160 9.23 -2.44 0.29
CA GLY A 160 9.43 -2.62 -1.14
C GLY A 160 8.11 -2.99 -1.81
N GLY A 161 8.13 -3.26 -3.11
CA GLY A 161 6.94 -3.40 -3.93
C GLY A 161 6.73 -2.18 -4.82
N ILE A 162 5.65 -2.18 -5.59
CA ILE A 162 5.36 -1.07 -6.51
C ILE A 162 5.15 0.27 -5.77
N CYS A 163 4.82 0.27 -4.47
CA CYS A 163 4.63 1.46 -3.67
C CYS A 163 5.94 2.16 -3.24
N GLY A 164 7.12 1.62 -3.59
CA GLY A 164 8.41 2.18 -3.19
C GLY A 164 8.88 1.71 -1.82
N ASP A 165 10.02 2.23 -1.37
CA ASP A 165 10.66 1.86 -0.10
C ASP A 165 10.34 2.81 1.06
N TYR A 166 9.66 3.93 0.76
CA TYR A 166 9.25 4.95 1.72
C TYR A 166 10.47 5.50 2.47
N ASP A 167 11.47 6.02 1.78
CA ASP A 167 12.68 6.62 2.39
C ASP A 167 12.70 8.15 2.35
N GLY A 168 11.78 8.75 1.57
CA GLY A 168 11.63 10.18 1.36
C GLY A 168 12.22 10.68 0.04
N ASP A 169 12.71 9.80 -0.83
CA ASP A 169 13.28 10.13 -2.13
C ASP A 169 12.47 9.52 -3.30
N ALA A 170 11.49 10.29 -3.76
CA ALA A 170 10.67 9.91 -4.92
C ALA A 170 11.47 9.61 -6.21
N ALA A 171 12.72 10.07 -6.34
CA ALA A 171 13.53 9.78 -7.52
C ALA A 171 14.00 8.32 -7.56
N ASN A 172 13.96 7.62 -6.42
CA ASN A 172 14.46 6.27 -6.29
C ASN A 172 13.34 5.21 -6.13
N ASP A 173 12.09 5.64 -5.97
CA ASP A 173 10.92 4.77 -5.75
C ASP A 173 10.72 3.73 -6.85
N PHE A 174 11.23 4.01 -8.06
CA PHE A 174 11.23 3.05 -9.14
C PHE A 174 12.37 2.03 -9.03
N ARG A 175 12.49 1.35 -7.88
CA ARG A 175 13.45 0.28 -7.59
C ARG A 175 12.87 -1.14 -7.62
N GLY A 176 13.58 -2.07 -8.25
CA GLY A 176 13.27 -3.49 -8.26
C GLY A 176 13.75 -4.25 -7.02
N PRO A 177 13.36 -5.53 -6.87
CA PRO A 177 13.83 -6.39 -5.77
C PRO A 177 15.35 -6.58 -5.73
N ASP A 178 16.03 -6.45 -6.87
CA ASP A 178 17.49 -6.52 -7.00
C ASP A 178 18.20 -5.19 -6.66
N GLY A 179 17.44 -4.19 -6.22
CA GLY A 179 17.92 -2.86 -5.87
C GLY A 179 18.17 -1.95 -7.07
N LYS A 180 17.92 -2.37 -8.33
CA LYS A 180 18.16 -1.52 -9.50
C LYS A 180 16.96 -0.64 -9.82
N LEU A 181 17.24 0.57 -10.32
CA LEU A 181 16.22 1.50 -10.79
C LEU A 181 15.70 1.11 -12.17
N VAL A 182 14.42 1.35 -12.41
CA VAL A 182 13.76 1.23 -13.71
C VAL A 182 13.19 2.56 -14.16
N ALA A 183 12.99 2.69 -15.48
CA ALA A 183 12.72 3.99 -16.09
C ALA A 183 11.32 4.56 -15.77
N ASN A 184 10.33 3.72 -15.47
CA ASN A 184 8.94 4.17 -15.28
C ASN A 184 8.10 3.14 -14.51
N PHE A 185 6.89 3.55 -14.14
CA PHE A 185 5.93 2.72 -13.43
C PHE A 185 5.49 1.46 -14.21
N GLY A 186 5.42 1.51 -15.55
CA GLY A 186 5.13 0.33 -16.35
C GLY A 186 6.18 -0.76 -16.15
N ALA A 187 7.46 -0.42 -16.23
CA ALA A 187 8.56 -1.34 -15.93
C ALA A 187 8.54 -1.81 -14.48
N MET A 188 8.22 -0.91 -13.54
CA MET A 188 8.06 -1.20 -12.11
C MET A 188 7.02 -2.29 -11.86
N THR A 189 5.85 -2.20 -12.50
CA THR A 189 4.82 -3.23 -12.34
C THR A 189 5.26 -4.59 -12.87
N GLN A 190 6.05 -4.64 -13.97
CA GLN A 190 6.52 -5.92 -14.52
C GLN A 190 7.51 -6.63 -13.58
N ILE A 191 8.46 -5.89 -12.99
CA ILE A 191 9.48 -6.48 -12.11
C ILE A 191 8.93 -6.92 -10.75
N TRP A 192 7.79 -6.36 -10.31
CA TRP A 192 7.08 -6.75 -9.09
C TRP A 192 5.85 -7.60 -9.35
N ARG A 193 5.75 -8.25 -10.51
CA ARG A 193 4.79 -9.36 -10.67
C ARG A 193 5.06 -10.43 -9.62
N ALA A 194 4.01 -11.07 -9.15
CA ALA A 194 4.06 -12.18 -8.18
C ALA A 194 3.78 -13.52 -8.89
N PRO A 195 4.71 -14.08 -9.68
CA PRO A 195 4.49 -15.35 -10.39
C PRO A 195 4.40 -16.55 -9.44
N ASP A 196 4.86 -16.39 -8.20
CA ASP A 196 4.75 -17.35 -7.12
C ASP A 196 3.35 -17.42 -6.50
N PHE A 197 2.42 -16.56 -6.95
CA PHE A 197 1.04 -16.55 -6.54
C PHE A 197 0.11 -16.86 -7.73
N THR A 198 -0.61 -17.97 -7.63
CA THR A 198 -1.71 -18.32 -8.54
C THR A 198 -3.03 -18.20 -7.80
N ALA A 199 -3.88 -17.27 -8.24
CA ALA A 199 -5.20 -17.00 -7.69
C ALA A 199 -6.24 -18.07 -8.03
#